data_AF-A0A6M0LR85-F1
#
_entry.id   AF-A0A6M0LR85-F1
#
_cell.length_a   1.000
_cell.length_b   1.000
_cell.length_c   1.000
_cell.angle_alpha   90.00
_cell.angle_beta   90.00
_cell.angle_gamma   90.00
#
_symmetry.space_group_name_H-M   'P 1'
#
loop_
_entity.id
_entity.type
_entity.pdbx_description
1 polymer ?
#
loop_
_entity_poly.entity_id
_entity_poly.type
_entity_poly.pdbx_seq_one_letter_code
_entity_poly.pdbx_strand_id
1 'polypeptide(L)' 'MSDKQKSVEKDEVTQEQREEQVRLAAYYLWKENGEPQGTDLDDWLHAETALVAEGEEVAAE' A
#
# COMPACT_ATOMS: atom_id res chain seq x y z
N MET A 1 24.84 -20.26 -8.00
CA MET A 1 24.34 -19.01 -7.40
C MET A 1 22.83 -18.94 -7.63
N SER A 2 22.06 -19.83 -7.00
CA SER A 2 20.60 -19.83 -7.16
C SER A 2 19.95 -20.47 -5.93
N ASP A 3 20.23 -19.93 -4.75
CA ASP A 3 19.56 -20.34 -3.52
C ASP A 3 19.25 -19.08 -2.72
N LYS A 4 18.22 -18.36 -3.15
CA LYS A 4 17.51 -17.43 -2.27
C LYS A 4 16.05 -17.86 -2.20
N GLN A 5 15.87 -19.12 -1.82
CA GLN A 5 14.66 -19.56 -1.15
C GLN A 5 14.56 -18.76 0.16
N LYS A 6 13.90 -17.60 0.13
CA LYS A 6 13.44 -16.90 1.33
C LYS A 6 11.93 -17.11 1.41
N SER A 7 11.57 -18.35 1.62
CA SER A 7 10.32 -18.73 2.28
C SER A 7 10.40 -18.28 3.74
N VAL A 8 9.65 -17.23 4.07
CA VAL A 8 9.12 -16.89 5.39
C VAL A 8 7.65 -16.54 5.04
N GLU A 9 6.69 -17.44 5.19
CA GLU A 9 5.92 -17.76 6.40
C GLU A 9 5.68 -16.53 7.31
N LYS A 10 4.57 -15.82 7.04
CA LYS A 10 4.02 -14.72 7.86
C LYS A 10 5.02 -13.58 8.13
N ASP A 11 5.54 -12.97 7.07
CA ASP A 11 6.42 -11.81 7.21
C ASP A 11 5.66 -10.59 7.74
N GLU A 12 6.06 -10.14 8.92
CA GLU A 12 5.84 -8.78 9.39
C GLU A 12 6.36 -7.84 8.31
N VAL A 13 5.46 -7.34 7.45
CA VAL A 13 5.81 -6.35 6.41
C VAL A 13 6.64 -5.27 7.10
N THR A 14 7.87 -5.06 6.65
CA THR A 14 8.73 -4.06 7.28
C THR A 14 8.12 -2.68 7.07
N GLN A 15 8.49 -1.71 7.91
CA GLN A 15 7.99 -0.35 7.74
C GLN A 15 8.29 0.19 6.33
N GLU A 16 9.48 -0.08 5.79
CA GLU A 16 9.88 0.31 4.44
C GLU A 16 8.97 -0.30 3.36
N GLN A 17 8.59 -1.58 3.51
CA GLN A 17 7.70 -2.25 2.56
C GLN A 17 6.28 -1.68 2.61
N ARG A 18 5.76 -1.35 3.81
CA ARG A 18 4.47 -0.69 3.94
C ARG A 18 4.49 0.69 3.29
N GLU A 19 5.51 1.48 3.55
CA GLU A 19 5.66 2.81 2.94
C GLU A 19 5.76 2.73 1.41
N GLU A 20 6.41 1.69 0.88
CA GLU A 20 6.48 1.46 -0.57
C GLU A 20 5.10 1.08 -1.16
N GLN A 21 4.33 0.24 -0.46
CA GLN A 21 2.95 -0.07 -0.86
C GLN A 21 2.06 1.18 -0.85
N VAL A 22 2.12 1.98 0.22
CA VAL A 22 1.36 3.24 0.33
C VAL A 22 1.74 4.20 -0.79
N ARG A 23 3.04 4.36 -1.06
CA ARG A 23 3.52 5.23 -2.14
C ARG A 23 2.98 4.81 -3.51
N LEU A 24 3.00 3.51 -3.81
CA LEU A 24 2.49 2.99 -5.08
C LEU A 24 0.97 3.19 -5.18
N ALA A 25 0.22 2.84 -4.14
CA ALA A 25 -1.23 3.03 -4.11
C ALA A 25 -1.61 4.51 -4.25
N ALA A 26 -0.94 5.41 -3.53
CA ALA A 26 -1.14 6.85 -3.63
C ALA A 26 -0.84 7.38 -5.05
N TYR A 27 0.23 6.89 -5.68
CA TYR A 27 0.57 7.25 -7.06
C TYR A 27 -0.53 6.83 -8.05
N TYR A 28 -1.08 5.63 -7.90
CA TYR A 28 -2.17 5.17 -8.76
C TYR A 28 -3.46 5.96 -8.50
N LEU A 29 -3.82 6.22 -7.25
CA LEU A 29 -4.97 7.07 -6.88
C LEU A 29 -4.85 8.47 -7.49
N TRP A 30 -3.70 9.12 -7.31
CA TRP A 30 -3.43 10.44 -7.88
C TRP A 30 -3.57 10.43 -9.42
N LYS A 31 -3.05 9.39 -10.07
CA LYS A 31 -3.12 9.23 -11.52
C LYS A 31 -4.54 8.98 -12.01
N GLU A 32 -5.33 8.16 -11.31
CA GLU A 32 -6.74 7.91 -11.61
C GLU A 32 -7.61 9.15 -11.41
N ASN A 33 -7.27 9.98 -10.42
CA ASN A 33 -7.90 11.26 -10.15
C ASN A 33 -7.56 12.35 -11.18
N GLY A 34 -6.71 12.06 -12.17
CA GLY A 34 -6.33 12.98 -13.23
C GLY A 34 -5.16 13.91 -12.86
N GLU A 35 -4.28 13.44 -11.98
CA GLU A 35 -3.07 14.14 -11.56
C GLU A 35 -3.32 15.54 -10.96
N PRO A 36 -4.31 15.71 -10.04
CA PRO A 36 -4.58 17.01 -9.44
C PRO A 36 -3.40 17.51 -8.61
N GLN A 37 -3.20 18.82 -8.57
CA GLN A 37 -2.15 19.42 -7.74
C GLN A 37 -2.63 19.64 -6.32
N GLY A 38 -1.80 19.30 -5.33
CA GLY A 38 -2.08 19.55 -3.91
C GLY A 38 -2.93 18.47 -3.23
N THR A 39 -3.12 17.32 -3.86
CA THR A 39 -3.79 16.14 -3.26
C THR A 39 -2.80 15.08 -2.80
N ASP A 40 -1.49 15.31 -2.96
CA ASP A 40 -0.43 14.36 -2.65
C ASP A 40 -0.53 13.77 -1.23
N LEU A 41 -0.88 14.58 -0.24
CA LEU A 41 -1.11 14.13 1.13
C LEU A 41 -2.43 13.35 1.28
N ASP A 42 -3.51 13.83 0.65
CA ASP A 42 -4.82 13.18 0.71
C ASP A 42 -4.79 11.79 0.04
N ASP A 43 -4.16 11.69 -1.13
CA ASP A 43 -3.96 10.44 -1.88
C ASP A 43 -3.09 9.46 -1.07
N TRP A 44 -2.08 9.97 -0.34
CA TRP A 44 -1.26 9.17 0.57
C TRP A 44 -2.06 8.61 1.76
N LEU A 45 -2.83 9.46 2.46
CA LEU A 45 -3.65 9.05 3.59
C LEU A 45 -4.76 8.07 3.16
N HIS A 46 -5.33 8.27 1.98
CA HIS A 46 -6.31 7.37 1.40
C HIS A 46 -5.70 6.00 1.11
N ALA A 47 -4.51 5.96 0.50
CA ALA A 47 -3.75 4.74 0.25
C ALA A 47 -3.39 4.00 1.53
N GLU A 48 -2.93 4.71 2.57
CA GLU A 48 -2.61 4.12 3.87
C GLU A 48 -3.85 3.49 4.51
N THR A 49 -4.98 4.21 4.49
CA THR A 49 -6.25 3.71 5.02
C THR A 49 -6.74 2.49 4.25
N ALA A 50 -6.66 2.52 2.91
CA ALA A 50 -7.07 1.42 2.05
C ALA A 50 -6.23 0.16 2.30
N LEU A 51 -4.91 0.29 2.46
CA LEU A 51 -4.02 -0.85 2.71
C LEU A 51 -4.19 -1.44 4.12
N VAL A 52 -4.51 -0.60 5.11
CA VAL A 52 -4.88 -1.08 6.45
C VAL A 52 -6.23 -1.80 6.42
N ALA A 53 -7.20 -1.29 5.64
CA ALA A 53 -8.52 -1.89 5.49
C ALA A 53 -8.50 -3.18 4.64
N GLU A 54 -7.67 -3.28 3.61
CA GLU A 54 -7.51 -4.51 2.80
C GLU A 54 -6.88 -5.67 3.60
N GLY A 55 -6.16 -5.36 4.68
CA GLY A 55 -5.68 -6.36 5.65
C GLY A 55 -6.78 -6.93 6.56
N GLU A 56 -7.95 -6.30 6.59
CA GLU A 56 -9.13 -6.74 7.34
C GLU A 56 -10.26 -7.02 6.34
N GLU A 57 -10.28 -8.25 5.81
CA GLU A 57 -11.35 -8.73 4.95
C GLU A 57 -12.72 -8.39 5.56
N VAL A 58 -13.42 -7.45 4.92
CA VAL A 58 -14.87 -7.34 4.81
C VAL A 58 -15.67 -8.35 5.65
N ALA A 59 -15.83 -8.04 6.93
CA ALA A 59 -16.79 -8.68 7.82
C ALA A 59 -17.86 -7.67 8.25
N ALA A 60 -18.60 -7.11 7.29
CA ALA A 60 -19.94 -6.51 7.46
C ALA A 60 -20.40 -5.88 6.13
N GLU A 61 -21.61 -6.05 5.63
CA GLU A 61 -22.73 -6.97 5.82
C GLU A 61 -23.64 -6.76 4.59
#